data_AF-A0AAV3W085-F1
#
_entry.id   AF-A0AAV3W085-F1
#
_cell.length_a   1.000
_cell.length_b   1.000
_cell.length_c   1.000
_cell.angle_alpha   90.00
_cell.angle_beta   90.00
_cell.angle_gamma   90.00
#
_symmetry.space_group_name_H-M   'P 1'
#
loop_
_entity.id
_entity.type
_entity.pdbx_description
1 polymer ?
#
loop_
_entity_poly.entity_id
_entity_poly.type
_entity_poly.pdbx_seq_one_letter_code
_entity_poly.pdbx_strand_id
1 'polypeptide(L)'
;MRKSIIFIKKNYCTYDGKKYDFNEFRELSGLLTSNIKVVILQEELFVSHFENSVRRCKLCGFVDSKIRNDFPQNGDILYDFEKKGNVISIYSIKGSKRVEKVVEKAINIEIKPIQFIIKDALMKIVRDNNRNFKALIKYDTCYYYVSFRDRLYHDGFVSENKHIVEEKLLKKGDLEGIYVDDNTVDIISDNNKSKAKKVNIGEFINENIYEKQRFHSRKIF
;
A
#
# COMPACT_ATOMS: atom_id res chain seq x y z
N MET A 1 -21.68 9.95 1.87
CA MET A 1 -21.85 8.97 2.96
C MET A 1 -20.55 8.89 3.75
N ARG A 2 -20.61 8.79 5.08
CA ARG A 2 -19.41 8.63 5.92
C ARG A 2 -18.79 7.26 5.64
N LYS A 3 -17.47 7.21 5.46
CA LYS A 3 -16.68 6.00 5.18
C LYS A 3 -15.90 5.64 6.45
N SER A 4 -16.00 4.39 6.91
CA SER A 4 -15.18 3.89 8.02
C SER A 4 -13.80 3.52 7.49
N ILE A 5 -12.75 4.14 8.02
CA ILE A 5 -11.36 3.87 7.61
C ILE A 5 -10.70 3.03 8.70
N ILE A 6 -10.23 1.86 8.32
CA ILE A 6 -9.70 0.86 9.24
C ILE A 6 -8.28 0.52 8.81
N PHE A 7 -7.34 0.59 9.75
CA PHE A 7 -5.97 0.19 9.48
C PHE A 7 -5.74 -1.22 9.99
N ILE A 8 -5.34 -2.13 9.10
CA ILE A 8 -4.98 -3.50 9.46
C ILE A 8 -3.48 -3.58 9.67
N LYS A 9 -3.10 -4.12 10.83
CA LYS A 9 -1.74 -4.45 11.24
C LYS A 9 -1.65 -5.96 11.45
N LYS A 10 -0.47 -6.48 11.78
CA LYS A 10 -0.25 -7.94 11.88
C LYS A 10 -1.20 -8.61 12.88
N ASN A 11 -1.30 -8.02 14.07
CA ASN A 11 -1.97 -8.65 15.21
C ASN A 11 -3.24 -7.89 15.66
N TYR A 12 -3.49 -6.71 15.12
CA TYR A 12 -4.64 -5.88 15.52
C TYR A 12 -5.08 -4.98 14.37
N CYS A 13 -6.24 -4.34 14.52
CA CYS A 13 -6.63 -3.22 13.67
C CYS A 13 -6.84 -1.95 14.49
N THR A 14 -6.79 -0.80 13.84
CA THR A 14 -7.16 0.48 14.46
C THR A 14 -8.31 1.14 13.71
N TYR A 15 -9.21 1.75 14.48
CA TYR A 15 -10.34 2.53 14.00
C TYR A 15 -10.54 3.71 14.95
N ASP A 16 -10.65 4.92 14.40
CA ASP A 16 -10.85 6.17 15.17
C ASP A 16 -9.85 6.35 16.33
N GLY A 17 -8.57 6.05 16.07
CA GLY A 17 -7.48 6.14 17.05
C GLY A 17 -7.44 5.02 18.10
N LYS A 18 -8.44 4.13 18.15
CA LYS A 18 -8.50 3.00 19.08
C LYS A 18 -7.97 1.72 18.45
N LYS A 19 -7.36 0.87 19.28
CA LYS A 19 -6.85 -0.46 18.92
C LYS A 19 -7.89 -1.53 19.25
N TYR A 20 -8.07 -2.49 18.33
CA TYR A 20 -8.99 -3.61 18.48
C TYR A 20 -8.29 -4.93 18.12
N ASP A 21 -8.46 -5.95 18.94
CA ASP A 21 -8.00 -7.31 18.67
C ASP A 21 -8.95 -8.01 17.68
N PHE A 22 -8.40 -8.84 16.79
CA PHE A 22 -9.21 -9.62 15.84
C PHE A 22 -10.04 -10.74 16.49
N ASN A 23 -9.77 -11.06 17.75
CA ASN A 23 -10.53 -12.02 18.56
C ASN A 23 -11.72 -11.36 19.27
N GLU A 24 -11.69 -10.03 19.46
CA GLU A 24 -12.72 -9.25 20.17
C GLU A 24 -13.57 -8.39 19.20
N PHE A 25 -13.65 -8.81 17.93
CA PHE A 25 -14.17 -7.99 16.83
C PHE A 25 -15.65 -7.56 16.96
N ARG A 26 -16.44 -8.19 17.84
CA ARG A 26 -17.87 -7.88 18.02
C ARG A 26 -18.11 -6.39 18.34
N GLU A 27 -17.28 -5.81 19.21
CA GLU A 27 -17.40 -4.41 19.61
C GLU A 27 -17.15 -3.45 18.45
N LEU A 28 -16.12 -3.74 17.64
CA LEU A 28 -15.80 -2.93 16.47
C LEU A 28 -16.91 -3.01 15.42
N SER A 29 -17.46 -4.20 15.16
CA SER A 29 -18.48 -4.40 14.12
C SER A 29 -19.72 -3.51 14.27
N GLY A 30 -20.10 -3.15 15.50
CA GLY A 30 -21.24 -2.27 15.78
C GLY A 30 -20.97 -0.78 15.50
N LEU A 31 -19.71 -0.39 15.36
CA LEU A 31 -19.28 1.00 15.14
C LEU A 31 -19.03 1.32 13.66
N LEU A 32 -18.96 0.29 12.81
CA LEU A 32 -18.59 0.42 11.41
C LEU A 32 -19.82 0.76 10.55
N THR A 33 -19.59 1.64 9.57
CA THR A 33 -20.58 1.92 8.53
C THR A 33 -20.54 0.81 7.47
N SER A 34 -21.57 0.76 6.62
CA SER A 34 -21.60 -0.16 5.47
C SER A 34 -20.60 0.18 4.36
N ASN A 35 -19.92 1.33 4.44
CA ASN A 35 -18.88 1.76 3.50
C ASN A 35 -17.53 1.75 4.20
N ILE A 36 -16.69 0.75 3.90
CA ILE A 36 -15.42 0.53 4.59
C ILE A 36 -14.25 0.70 3.64
N LYS A 37 -13.23 1.43 4.08
CA LYS A 37 -11.89 1.44 3.49
C LYS A 37 -10.92 0.80 4.45
N VAL A 38 -10.29 -0.27 4.00
CA VAL A 38 -9.25 -0.98 4.71
C VAL A 38 -7.90 -0.56 4.16
N VAL A 39 -7.02 -0.09 5.04
CA VAL A 39 -5.63 0.21 4.72
C VAL A 39 -4.74 -0.84 5.39
N ILE A 40 -4.03 -1.65 4.60
CA ILE A 40 -3.12 -2.66 5.14
C ILE A 40 -1.75 -2.02 5.35
N LEU A 41 -1.30 -1.95 6.61
CA LEU A 41 -0.07 -1.27 7.01
C LEU A 41 1.12 -2.22 7.18
N GLN A 42 0.96 -3.37 7.83
CA GLN A 42 2.10 -4.16 8.30
C GLN A 42 2.35 -5.46 7.53
N GLU A 43 1.93 -5.53 6.27
CA GLU A 43 2.12 -6.71 5.42
C GLU A 43 2.96 -6.36 4.19
N GLU A 44 3.83 -7.30 3.80
CA GLU A 44 4.58 -7.20 2.56
C GLU A 44 3.65 -7.42 1.36
N LEU A 45 3.79 -6.56 0.35
CA LEU A 45 3.11 -6.70 -0.93
C LEU A 45 4.03 -7.48 -1.87
N PHE A 46 3.52 -8.55 -2.46
CA PHE A 46 4.23 -9.31 -3.48
C PHE A 46 3.59 -9.08 -4.84
N VAL A 47 4.36 -9.29 -5.90
CA VAL A 47 3.90 -9.14 -7.27
C VAL A 47 4.51 -10.20 -8.16
N SER A 48 3.75 -10.67 -9.15
CA SER A 48 4.25 -11.42 -10.29
C SER A 48 3.77 -10.75 -11.58
N HIS A 49 4.70 -10.56 -12.51
CA HIS A 49 4.44 -9.94 -13.81
C HIS A 49 4.38 -10.99 -14.90
N PHE A 50 3.38 -10.86 -15.77
CA PHE A 50 3.18 -11.75 -16.92
C PHE A 50 3.08 -10.91 -18.18
N GLU A 51 3.93 -11.22 -19.17
CA GLU A 51 3.80 -10.67 -20.50
C GLU A 51 2.73 -11.46 -21.27
N ASN A 52 1.59 -10.82 -21.51
CA ASN A 52 0.47 -11.43 -22.20
C ASN A 52 -0.45 -10.40 -22.89
N SER A 53 -0.78 -10.67 -24.15
CA SER A 53 -1.67 -9.85 -24.97
C SER A 53 -3.17 -10.20 -24.83
N VAL A 54 -3.55 -10.94 -23.77
CA VAL A 54 -4.94 -11.37 -23.55
C VAL A 54 -5.92 -10.20 -23.70
N ARG A 55 -7.00 -10.45 -24.43
CA ARG A 55 -8.08 -9.48 -24.60
C ARG A 55 -8.72 -9.17 -23.26
N ARG A 56 -9.16 -7.92 -23.07
CA ARG A 56 -9.78 -7.45 -21.81
C ARG A 56 -10.92 -8.35 -21.32
N CYS A 57 -11.75 -8.87 -22.22
CA CYS A 57 -12.86 -9.76 -21.89
C CYS A 57 -12.44 -11.13 -21.31
N LYS A 58 -11.20 -11.57 -21.55
CA LYS A 58 -10.66 -12.84 -21.03
C LYS A 58 -9.68 -12.64 -19.87
N LEU A 59 -9.46 -11.39 -19.44
CA LEU A 59 -8.46 -11.05 -18.45
C LEU A 59 -8.74 -11.70 -17.09
N CYS A 60 -9.99 -11.63 -16.61
CA CYS A 60 -10.35 -12.24 -15.33
C CYS A 60 -10.10 -13.75 -15.33
N GLY A 61 -10.58 -14.47 -16.35
CA GLY A 61 -10.34 -15.92 -16.45
C GLY A 61 -8.87 -16.30 -16.56
N PHE A 62 -8.05 -15.47 -17.23
CA PHE A 62 -6.59 -15.64 -17.24
C PHE A 62 -6.00 -15.49 -15.84
N VAL A 63 -6.36 -14.42 -15.12
CA VAL A 63 -5.87 -14.14 -13.76
C VAL A 63 -6.32 -15.24 -12.79
N ASP A 64 -7.58 -15.65 -12.83
CA ASP A 64 -8.12 -16.71 -11.97
C ASP A 64 -7.38 -18.03 -12.19
N SER A 65 -7.10 -18.37 -13.44
CA SER A 65 -6.29 -19.56 -13.78
C SER A 65 -4.87 -19.44 -13.24
N LYS A 66 -4.26 -18.25 -13.33
CA LYS A 66 -2.92 -18.01 -12.81
C LYS A 66 -2.86 -18.12 -11.30
N ILE A 67 -3.78 -17.47 -10.59
CA ILE A 67 -3.88 -17.56 -9.12
C ILE A 67 -4.01 -19.01 -8.69
N ARG A 68 -4.92 -19.78 -9.32
CA ARG A 68 -5.19 -21.17 -8.94
C ARG A 68 -4.00 -22.11 -9.12
N ASN A 69 -3.23 -21.92 -10.20
CA ASN A 69 -2.18 -22.85 -10.59
C ASN A 69 -0.79 -22.46 -10.05
N ASP A 70 -0.52 -21.16 -9.93
CA ASP A 70 0.84 -20.65 -9.73
C ASP A 70 1.04 -20.02 -8.31
N PHE A 71 -0.04 -19.77 -7.55
CA PHE A 71 0.04 -19.07 -6.25
C PHE A 71 -0.42 -19.94 -5.06
N PRO A 72 0.06 -19.66 -3.84
CA PRO A 72 -0.33 -20.39 -2.64
C PRO A 72 -1.83 -20.28 -2.32
N GLN A 73 -2.46 -21.43 -2.05
CA GLN A 73 -3.89 -21.51 -1.70
C GLN A 73 -4.08 -21.73 -0.18
N ASN A 74 -3.40 -20.95 0.65
CA ASN A 74 -3.44 -21.10 2.11
C ASN A 74 -4.62 -20.38 2.80
N GLY A 75 -5.45 -19.68 2.02
CA GLY A 75 -6.67 -19.02 2.48
C GLY A 75 -6.47 -17.78 3.37
N ASP A 76 -5.24 -17.28 3.55
CA ASP A 76 -4.98 -15.98 4.23
C ASP A 76 -4.32 -14.95 3.30
N ILE A 77 -4.53 -15.05 1.99
CA ILE A 77 -3.95 -14.16 0.99
C ILE A 77 -5.06 -13.48 0.20
N LEU A 78 -4.95 -12.17 0.06
CA LEU A 78 -5.73 -11.36 -0.87
C LEU A 78 -4.96 -11.20 -2.17
N TYR A 79 -5.67 -11.31 -3.28
CA TYR A 79 -5.15 -11.11 -4.61
C TYR A 79 -5.86 -9.92 -5.27
N ASP A 80 -5.10 -9.12 -6.02
CA ASP A 80 -5.62 -8.09 -6.91
C ASP A 80 -4.77 -8.07 -8.18
N PHE A 81 -5.24 -7.44 -9.25
CA PHE A 81 -4.48 -7.37 -10.49
C PHE A 81 -4.66 -6.06 -11.25
N GLU A 82 -3.62 -5.70 -12.00
CA GLU A 82 -3.62 -4.56 -12.91
C GLU A 82 -3.04 -4.99 -14.26
N LYS A 83 -3.64 -4.53 -15.36
CA LYS A 83 -3.08 -4.71 -16.70
C LYS A 83 -2.63 -3.37 -17.27
N LYS A 84 -1.39 -3.28 -17.71
CA LYS A 84 -0.83 -2.13 -18.41
C LYS A 84 -0.11 -2.54 -19.69
N GLY A 85 -0.69 -2.16 -20.84
CA GLY A 85 -0.23 -2.64 -22.13
C GLY A 85 -0.33 -4.16 -22.22
N ASN A 86 0.80 -4.83 -22.41
CA ASN A 86 0.90 -6.30 -22.44
C ASN A 86 1.40 -6.89 -21.11
N VAL A 87 1.60 -6.08 -20.07
CA VAL A 87 2.00 -6.59 -18.75
C VAL A 87 0.77 -6.72 -17.86
N ILE A 88 0.60 -7.90 -17.28
CA ILE A 88 -0.40 -8.19 -16.25
C ILE A 88 0.37 -8.40 -14.95
N SER A 89 0.08 -7.58 -13.94
CA SER A 89 0.63 -7.72 -12.60
C SER A 89 -0.43 -8.34 -11.71
N ILE A 90 -0.12 -9.46 -11.08
CA ILE A 90 -0.92 -10.04 -10.01
C ILE A 90 -0.23 -9.70 -8.70
N TYR A 91 -0.93 -8.97 -7.84
CA TYR A 91 -0.48 -8.56 -6.52
C TYR A 91 -1.02 -9.52 -5.48
N SER A 92 -0.23 -9.80 -4.44
CA SER A 92 -0.68 -10.60 -3.32
C SER A 92 -0.21 -10.04 -1.98
N ILE A 93 -1.09 -10.10 -0.98
CA ILE A 93 -0.82 -9.60 0.37
C ILE A 93 -1.50 -10.48 1.39
N LYS A 94 -0.85 -10.73 2.53
CA LYS A 94 -1.43 -11.53 3.61
C LYS A 94 -2.54 -10.78 4.34
N GLY A 95 -3.42 -11.54 4.97
CA GLY A 95 -4.46 -11.03 5.86
C GLY A 95 -5.87 -11.04 5.31
N SER A 96 -6.18 -11.91 4.34
CA SER A 96 -7.57 -12.04 3.85
C SER A 96 -8.53 -12.35 4.99
N LYS A 97 -8.17 -13.23 5.93
CA LYS A 97 -9.03 -13.57 7.08
C LYS A 97 -9.25 -12.38 8.01
N ARG A 98 -8.22 -11.55 8.19
CA ARG A 98 -8.31 -10.31 9.00
C ARG A 98 -9.22 -9.30 8.33
N VAL A 99 -9.09 -9.14 7.01
CA VAL A 99 -9.94 -8.26 6.20
C VAL A 99 -11.38 -8.74 6.21
N GLU A 100 -11.64 -10.03 5.94
CA GLU A 100 -12.98 -10.63 5.92
C GLU A 100 -13.75 -10.38 7.21
N LYS A 101 -13.11 -10.60 8.37
CA LYS A 101 -13.69 -10.27 9.68
C LYS A 101 -14.11 -8.79 9.74
N VAL A 102 -13.23 -7.90 9.27
CA VAL A 102 -13.44 -6.45 9.34
C VAL A 102 -14.60 -5.99 8.47
N VAL A 103 -14.79 -6.62 7.31
CA VAL A 103 -15.72 -6.17 6.27
C VAL A 103 -16.98 -7.03 6.14
N GLU A 104 -17.20 -7.99 7.04
CA GLU A 104 -18.29 -8.98 6.99
C GLU A 104 -19.67 -8.36 6.71
N LYS A 105 -19.96 -7.19 7.30
CA LYS A 105 -21.26 -6.49 7.18
C LYS A 105 -21.22 -5.31 6.20
N ALA A 106 -20.11 -5.11 5.50
CA ALA A 106 -19.95 -3.99 4.58
C ALA A 106 -20.65 -4.26 3.25
N ILE A 107 -21.23 -3.20 2.68
CA ILE A 107 -21.82 -3.22 1.34
C ILE A 107 -20.79 -2.76 0.31
N ASN A 108 -20.04 -1.71 0.64
CA ASN A 108 -18.99 -1.16 -0.21
C ASN A 108 -17.65 -1.27 0.49
N ILE A 109 -16.70 -1.94 -0.17
CA ILE A 109 -15.39 -2.26 0.40
C ILE A 109 -14.31 -1.73 -0.53
N GLU A 110 -13.40 -0.94 0.03
CA GLU A 110 -12.14 -0.55 -0.61
C GLU A 110 -11.00 -1.14 0.20
N ILE A 111 -10.10 -1.91 -0.41
CA ILE A 111 -8.90 -2.43 0.27
C ILE A 111 -7.68 -1.86 -0.42
N LYS A 112 -6.80 -1.22 0.32
CA LYS A 112 -5.60 -0.59 -0.25
C LYS A 112 -4.37 -0.83 0.62
N PRO A 113 -3.38 -1.59 0.12
CA PRO A 113 -2.05 -1.64 0.72
C PRO A 113 -1.41 -0.25 0.77
N ILE A 114 -0.72 0.06 1.86
CA ILE A 114 -0.02 1.34 2.07
C ILE A 114 1.00 1.65 0.97
N GLN A 115 1.59 0.63 0.34
CA GLN A 115 2.54 0.77 -0.77
C GLN A 115 1.94 1.54 -1.95
N PHE A 116 0.67 1.29 -2.28
CA PHE A 116 -0.02 2.03 -3.34
C PHE A 116 -0.45 3.44 -2.89
N ILE A 117 -0.68 3.65 -1.60
CA ILE A 117 -0.94 4.99 -1.06
C ILE A 117 0.33 5.85 -1.11
N ILE A 118 1.49 5.28 -0.78
CA ILE A 118 2.80 5.92 -0.92
C ILE A 118 3.04 6.32 -2.37
N LYS A 119 2.76 5.43 -3.33
CA LYS A 119 2.82 5.74 -4.77
C LYS A 119 1.99 6.97 -5.12
N ASP A 120 0.71 6.97 -4.76
CA ASP A 120 -0.19 8.07 -5.11
C ASP A 120 0.21 9.39 -4.43
N ALA A 121 0.73 9.34 -3.21
CA ALA A 121 1.26 10.50 -2.50
C ALA A 121 2.52 11.05 -3.17
N LEU A 122 3.49 10.20 -3.52
CA LEU A 122 4.70 10.63 -4.23
C LEU A 122 4.40 11.21 -5.61
N MET A 123 3.51 10.59 -6.38
CA MET A 123 3.15 11.09 -7.71
C MET A 123 2.57 12.52 -7.66
N LYS A 124 1.89 12.90 -6.56
CA LYS A 124 1.42 14.27 -6.35
C LYS A 124 2.55 15.25 -6.05
N ILE A 125 3.56 14.83 -5.28
CA ILE A 125 4.69 15.67 -4.86
C ILE A 125 5.65 15.90 -6.02
N VAL A 126 6.08 14.82 -6.66
CA VAL A 126 7.16 14.88 -7.64
C VAL A 126 6.70 15.58 -8.92
N ARG A 127 5.38 15.64 -9.19
CA ARG A 127 4.75 16.24 -10.39
C ARG A 127 5.33 15.77 -11.72
N ASP A 128 6.14 14.73 -11.67
CA ASP A 128 6.92 14.24 -12.78
C ASP A 128 6.22 13.02 -13.38
N ASN A 129 6.32 12.90 -14.70
CA ASN A 129 5.84 11.73 -15.42
C ASN A 129 6.75 10.51 -15.21
N ASN A 130 7.81 10.66 -14.41
CA ASN A 130 8.76 9.60 -14.11
C ASN A 130 8.03 8.36 -13.61
N ARG A 131 8.05 7.32 -14.44
CA ARG A 131 7.29 6.10 -14.23
C ARG A 131 7.99 5.15 -13.27
N ASN A 132 9.25 5.45 -12.95
CA ASN A 132 10.13 4.62 -12.15
C ASN A 132 10.56 5.39 -10.92
N PHE A 133 10.37 4.81 -9.74
CA PHE A 133 10.91 5.39 -8.52
C PHE A 133 11.18 4.32 -7.47
N LYS A 134 12.05 4.66 -6.53
CA LYS A 134 12.27 3.95 -5.27
C LYS A 134 11.96 4.93 -4.15
N ALA A 135 11.37 4.47 -3.06
CA ALA A 135 11.16 5.30 -1.90
C ALA A 135 11.38 4.53 -0.60
N LEU A 136 11.96 5.21 0.38
CA LEU A 136 12.03 4.78 1.77
C LEU A 136 11.27 5.79 2.63
N ILE A 137 10.13 5.37 3.15
CA ILE A 137 9.21 6.25 3.88
C ILE A 137 8.94 5.65 5.25
N LYS A 138 8.86 6.49 6.29
CA LYS A 138 8.29 6.10 7.58
C LYS A 138 6.85 6.59 7.66
N TYR A 139 5.94 5.70 8.03
CA TYR A 139 4.55 6.05 8.30
C TYR A 139 4.03 5.21 9.45
N ASP A 140 3.36 5.85 10.40
CA ASP A 140 3.00 5.21 11.68
C ASP A 140 4.25 4.62 12.37
N THR A 141 4.24 3.35 12.78
CA THR A 141 5.38 2.70 13.44
C THR A 141 6.36 2.04 12.48
N CYS A 142 6.09 2.08 11.17
CA CYS A 142 6.76 1.24 10.18
C CYS A 142 7.58 2.03 9.16
N TYR A 143 8.64 1.40 8.69
CA TYR A 143 9.42 1.80 7.53
C TYR A 143 8.98 0.99 6.32
N TYR A 144 8.85 1.68 5.19
CA TYR A 144 8.40 1.14 3.92
C TYR A 144 9.44 1.44 2.85
N TYR A 145 10.05 0.39 2.32
CA TYR A 145 10.74 0.49 1.05
C TYR A 145 9.79 0.03 -0.07
N VAL A 146 9.64 0.85 -1.11
CA VAL A 146 8.86 0.50 -2.30
C VAL A 146 9.63 0.89 -3.56
N SER A 147 9.56 0.03 -4.57
CA SER A 147 10.01 0.34 -5.93
C SER A 147 8.88 0.14 -6.90
N PHE A 148 8.73 1.11 -7.79
CA PHE A 148 7.81 1.07 -8.91
C PHE A 148 8.61 1.17 -10.20
N ARG A 149 8.22 0.36 -11.19
CA ARG A 149 8.74 0.41 -12.56
C ARG A 149 7.55 0.50 -13.50
N ASP A 150 7.59 1.44 -14.44
CA ASP A 150 6.50 1.76 -15.34
C ASP A 150 5.15 1.96 -14.62
N ARG A 151 5.17 2.58 -13.44
CA ARG A 151 4.04 2.78 -12.52
C ARG A 151 3.45 1.48 -11.94
N LEU A 152 4.01 0.32 -12.22
CA LEU A 152 3.63 -0.95 -11.59
C LEU A 152 4.51 -1.16 -10.37
N TYR A 153 3.93 -1.72 -9.30
CA TYR A 153 4.72 -2.13 -8.15
C TYR A 153 5.68 -3.25 -8.59
N HIS A 154 6.95 -3.14 -8.20
CA HIS A 154 8.00 -4.08 -8.61
C HIS A 154 8.56 -4.83 -7.41
N ASP A 155 8.96 -4.13 -6.35
CA ASP A 155 9.43 -4.74 -5.12
C ASP A 155 9.27 -3.82 -3.90
N GLY A 156 9.47 -4.37 -2.72
CA GLY A 156 9.42 -3.61 -1.48
C GLY A 156 9.55 -4.49 -0.25
N PHE A 157 9.54 -3.85 0.92
CA PHE A 157 9.42 -4.53 2.20
C PHE A 157 8.87 -3.56 3.25
N VAL A 158 8.36 -4.12 4.36
CA VAL A 158 7.89 -3.37 5.53
C VAL A 158 8.56 -3.90 6.80
N SER A 159 8.95 -3.00 7.70
CA SER A 159 9.51 -3.36 9.00
C SER A 159 9.32 -2.24 10.02
N GLU A 160 9.04 -2.60 11.27
CA GLU A 160 9.09 -1.67 12.42
C GLU A 160 10.52 -1.51 12.96
N ASN A 161 11.38 -2.52 12.73
CA ASN A 161 12.75 -2.53 13.20
C ASN A 161 13.67 -1.87 12.18
N LYS A 162 14.31 -0.76 12.59
CA LYS A 162 15.25 0.02 11.79
C LYS A 162 16.47 -0.81 11.33
N HIS A 163 17.05 -1.66 12.18
CA HIS A 163 18.21 -2.47 11.79
C HIS A 163 17.88 -3.46 10.67
N ILE A 164 16.69 -4.08 10.71
CA ILE A 164 16.23 -4.95 9.62
C ILE A 164 16.08 -4.17 8.31
N VAL A 165 15.65 -2.90 8.39
CA VAL A 165 15.56 -2.02 7.21
C VAL A 165 16.95 -1.76 6.64
N GLU A 166 17.91 -1.38 7.48
CA GLU A 166 19.31 -1.14 7.09
C GLU A 166 19.91 -2.36 6.38
N GLU A 167 19.78 -3.54 6.99
CA GLU A 167 20.25 -4.80 6.40
C GLU A 167 19.59 -5.12 5.05
N LYS A 168 18.28 -4.92 4.93
CA LYS A 168 17.55 -5.16 3.68
C LYS A 168 17.96 -4.15 2.60
N LEU A 169 18.21 -2.88 2.96
CA LEU A 169 18.67 -1.85 2.02
C LEU A 169 20.09 -2.13 1.53
N LEU A 170 20.99 -2.56 2.41
CA LEU A 170 22.37 -2.94 2.02
C LEU A 170 22.37 -4.05 0.95
N LYS A 171 21.45 -5.01 1.07
CA LYS A 171 21.29 -6.11 0.10
C LYS A 171 20.70 -5.66 -1.25
N LYS A 172 20.04 -4.49 -1.32
CA LYS A 172 19.40 -3.97 -2.55
C LYS A 172 20.41 -3.32 -3.52
N GLY A 173 21.62 -2.99 -3.08
CA GLY A 173 22.64 -2.34 -3.91
C GLY A 173 22.35 -0.86 -4.14
N ASP A 174 22.39 -0.42 -5.41
CA ASP A 174 22.28 1.00 -5.76
C ASP A 174 20.88 1.58 -5.50
N LEU A 175 20.83 2.64 -4.69
CA LEU A 175 19.64 3.39 -4.32
C LEU A 175 19.64 4.80 -4.92
N GLU A 176 20.39 5.03 -6.00
CA GLU A 176 20.43 6.31 -6.70
C GLU A 176 19.02 6.87 -6.98
N GLY A 177 18.81 8.13 -6.61
CA GLY A 177 17.55 8.85 -6.83
C GLY A 177 16.38 8.41 -5.94
N ILE A 178 16.62 7.61 -4.90
CA ILE A 178 15.60 7.20 -3.93
C ILE A 178 14.95 8.42 -3.25
N TYR A 179 13.62 8.40 -3.13
CA TYR A 179 12.87 9.37 -2.35
C TYR A 179 12.86 8.96 -0.88
N VAL A 180 13.22 9.88 0.01
CA VAL A 180 13.40 9.56 1.43
C VAL A 180 12.64 10.57 2.27
N ASP A 181 11.80 10.08 3.19
CA ASP A 181 11.16 10.95 4.17
C ASP A 181 12.21 11.52 5.12
N ASP A 182 12.05 12.76 5.59
CA ASP A 182 13.02 13.40 6.49
C ASP A 182 13.33 12.53 7.73
N ASN A 183 12.35 11.76 8.21
CA ASN A 183 12.48 10.83 9.34
C ASN A 183 13.21 9.51 9.02
N THR A 184 13.74 9.35 7.82
CA THR A 184 14.39 8.11 7.35
C THR A 184 15.74 8.33 6.69
N VAL A 185 16.18 9.59 6.58
CA VAL A 185 17.45 9.97 5.94
C VAL A 185 18.66 9.36 6.66
N ASP A 186 18.56 9.12 7.95
CA ASP A 186 19.61 8.53 8.78
C ASP A 186 19.79 7.02 8.57
N ILE A 187 18.86 6.35 7.90
CA ILE A 187 18.84 4.88 7.68
C ILE A 187 19.65 4.48 6.43
N ILE A 188 19.74 5.38 5.45
CA ILE A 188 20.49 5.12 4.22
C ILE A 188 21.99 5.39 4.43
N SER A 189 22.86 4.66 3.73
CA SER A 189 24.30 4.87 3.78
C SER A 189 24.71 6.26 3.28
N ASP A 190 25.84 6.79 3.74
CA ASP A 190 26.28 8.16 3.40
C ASP A 190 26.45 8.38 1.89
N ASN A 191 26.94 7.37 1.15
CA ASN A 191 27.02 7.41 -0.32
C ASN A 191 25.65 7.55 -1.00
N ASN A 192 24.59 7.00 -0.39
CA ASN A 192 23.23 7.12 -0.90
C ASN A 192 22.56 8.40 -0.41
N LYS A 193 22.95 8.97 0.75
CA LYS A 193 22.41 10.24 1.27
C LYS A 193 22.61 11.40 0.30
N SER A 194 23.77 11.49 -0.34
CA SER A 194 24.09 12.54 -1.31
C SER A 194 23.25 12.46 -2.60
N LYS A 195 22.72 11.27 -2.92
CA LYS A 195 21.89 11.00 -4.10
C LYS A 195 20.39 10.91 -3.80
N ALA A 196 20.01 10.96 -2.53
CA ALA A 196 18.63 10.83 -2.08
C ALA A 196 17.85 12.14 -2.29
N LYS A 197 16.60 12.00 -2.72
CA LYS A 197 15.65 13.11 -2.87
C LYS A 197 14.78 13.17 -1.62
N LYS A 198 15.02 14.17 -0.76
CA LYS A 198 14.21 14.37 0.44
C LYS A 198 12.79 14.79 0.05
N VAL A 199 11.80 14.19 0.72
CA VAL A 199 10.39 14.50 0.54
C VAL A 199 9.70 14.57 1.89
N ASN A 200 8.71 15.45 2.01
CA ASN A 200 7.76 15.40 3.12
C ASN A 200 6.45 14.81 2.59
N ILE A 201 6.24 13.52 2.86
CA ILE A 201 5.13 12.75 2.26
C ILE A 201 4.00 12.45 3.24
N GLY A 202 4.23 12.59 4.55
CA GLY A 202 3.27 12.16 5.59
C GLY A 202 1.89 12.81 5.44
N GLU A 203 1.84 14.12 5.15
CA GLU A 203 0.58 14.82 4.90
C GLU A 203 -0.13 14.28 3.66
N PHE A 204 0.59 14.05 2.56
CA PHE A 204 0.01 13.52 1.32
C PHE A 204 -0.49 12.08 1.47
N ILE A 205 0.15 11.25 2.31
CA ILE A 205 -0.36 9.92 2.66
C ILE A 205 -1.71 10.06 3.38
N ASN A 206 -1.77 10.92 4.40
CA ASN A 206 -3.01 11.17 5.14
C ASN A 206 -4.11 11.71 4.22
N GLU A 207 -3.80 12.64 3.32
CA GLU A 207 -4.76 13.14 2.33
C GLU A 207 -5.30 12.05 1.40
N ASN A 208 -4.46 11.09 0.99
CA ASN A 208 -4.91 9.95 0.18
C ASN A 208 -5.73 8.92 0.98
N ILE A 209 -5.52 8.83 2.29
CA ILE A 209 -6.30 7.94 3.17
C ILE A 209 -7.67 8.56 3.45
N TYR A 210 -7.68 9.80 3.92
CA TYR A 210 -8.86 10.49 4.45
C TYR A 210 -9.61 11.32 3.41
N GLU A 211 -9.08 11.48 2.19
CA GLU A 211 -9.69 12.24 1.10
C GLU A 211 -10.13 13.64 1.58
N LYS A 212 -9.20 14.47 2.11
CA LYS A 212 -9.50 15.80 2.72
C LYS A 212 -10.66 16.48 1.97
N GLN A 213 -11.74 16.79 2.70
CA GLN A 213 -12.87 17.53 2.14
C GLN A 213 -12.35 18.80 1.47
N ARG A 214 -12.60 18.94 0.16
CA ARG A 214 -12.42 20.22 -0.52
C ARG A 214 -13.52 21.14 -0.01
N PHE A 215 -13.18 22.06 0.88
CA PHE A 215 -14.09 23.16 1.20
C PHE A 215 -14.25 24.01 -0.06
N HIS A 216 -15.41 23.91 -0.69
CA HIS A 216 -15.80 24.86 -1.73
C HIS A 216 -16.15 26.19 -1.05
N SER A 217 -15.20 27.12 -0.97
CA SER A 217 -15.56 28.51 -0.73
C SER A 217 -16.30 29.00 -1.98
N ARG A 218 -17.61 29.25 -1.86
CA ARG A 218 -18.30 30.09 -2.84
C ARG A 218 -17.58 31.44 -2.81
N LYS A 219 -17.14 31.95 -3.96
CA LYS A 219 -16.81 33.37 -4.09
C LYS A 219 -18.07 34.13 -3.66
N ILE A 220 -17.96 34.83 -2.53
CA ILE A 220 -18.93 35.86 -2.17
C ILE A 220 -18.63 36.98 -3.16
N PHE A 221 -19.54 37.17 -4.11
CA PHE A 221 -19.55 38.34 -4.99
C PHE A 221 -20.06 39.55 -4.22
#